data_AF-A0A7Y3IDT5-F1
#
_entry.id   AF-A0A7Y3IDT5-F1
#
_cell.length_a   1.000
_cell.length_b   1.000
_cell.length_c   1.000
_cell.angle_alpha   90.00
_cell.angle_beta   90.00
_cell.angle_gamma   90.00
#
_symmetry.space_group_name_H-M   'P 1'
#
loop_
_entity.id
_entity.type
_entity.pdbx_description
1 polymer ?
#
loop_
_entity_poly.entity_id
_entity_poly.type
_entity_poly.pdbx_seq_one_letter_code
_entity_poly.pdbx_strand_id
1 'polypeptide(L)'
;HIIGTYRDAILEWDVDGFKLDFLGFFVATDTTALEVADGRDYASVSRATDRLMTDVLVELRKVKPDVMIEFRQNYIGPLMRKYGNMFRAGDSPNAAVDNRVRTIDLRLLSGSTAVHSDMFMWHYDEPVEKAALQFLNILFSVPQLSVRLEDIPDDHRQMVSHYTAYWRDHRETLLDGRLTARSPMANYPLVTARGSGKTIVAVYEDMVVRLDGGEDTGEVHLVNAKASSRIVLDGETTSGAWDVTVLDPLGRRVSSQQIHLDAAPVALNVPPSGLAVLTRTRD
;
A
#
# COMPACT_ATOMS: atom_id res chain seq x y z
N HIS A 1 0.62 34.12 -10.81
CA HIS A 1 1.65 33.46 -9.96
C HIS A 1 1.17 32.05 -9.63
N ILE A 2 2.07 31.13 -9.29
CA ILE A 2 1.77 29.69 -9.16
C ILE A 2 0.66 29.35 -8.14
N ILE A 3 0.60 30.05 -7.00
CA ILE A 3 -0.45 29.84 -5.99
C ILE A 3 -1.85 30.13 -6.57
N GLY A 4 -1.99 31.20 -7.35
CA GLY A 4 -3.26 31.56 -8.00
C GLY A 4 -3.68 30.49 -9.00
N THR A 5 -2.73 29.96 -9.78
CA THR A 5 -2.98 28.86 -10.72
C THR A 5 -3.55 27.62 -10.01
N TYR A 6 -3.01 27.21 -8.86
CA TYR A 6 -3.57 26.07 -8.12
C TYR A 6 -4.95 26.35 -7.53
N ARG A 7 -5.17 27.56 -7.00
CA ARG A 7 -6.47 27.99 -6.48
C ARG A 7 -7.54 28.00 -7.57
N ASP A 8 -7.22 28.55 -8.74
CA ASP A 8 -8.17 28.64 -9.84
C ASP A 8 -8.44 27.23 -10.40
N ALA A 9 -7.42 26.37 -10.53
CA ALA A 9 -7.60 24.98 -10.96
C ALA A 9 -8.49 24.14 -10.02
N ILE A 10 -8.32 24.25 -8.69
CA ILE A 10 -9.16 23.50 -7.74
C ILE A 10 -10.62 23.96 -7.76
N LEU A 11 -10.87 25.25 -8.07
CA LEU A 11 -12.21 25.81 -8.19
C LEU A 11 -12.86 25.45 -9.53
N GLU A 12 -12.12 25.59 -10.63
CA GLU A 12 -12.65 25.41 -11.98
C GLU A 12 -12.88 23.93 -12.33
N TRP A 13 -11.98 23.05 -11.89
CA TRP A 13 -12.06 21.61 -12.20
C TRP A 13 -12.78 20.80 -11.11
N ASP A 14 -13.05 21.41 -9.96
CA ASP A 14 -13.64 20.78 -8.77
C ASP A 14 -12.93 19.47 -8.34
N VAL A 15 -11.61 19.43 -8.47
CA VAL A 15 -10.80 18.28 -8.01
C VAL A 15 -10.62 18.30 -6.48
N ASP A 16 -10.38 17.15 -5.87
CA ASP A 16 -10.19 17.04 -4.42
C ASP A 16 -8.76 17.33 -3.97
N GLY A 17 -7.82 17.43 -4.91
CA GLY A 17 -6.42 17.57 -4.58
C GLY A 17 -5.47 17.57 -5.77
N PHE A 18 -4.18 17.61 -5.44
CA PHE A 18 -3.10 17.64 -6.41
C PHE A 18 -1.96 16.70 -6.05
N LYS A 19 -1.32 16.14 -7.07
CA LYS A 19 0.05 15.63 -6.98
C LYS A 19 1.01 16.73 -7.45
N LEU A 20 1.91 17.18 -6.57
CA LEU A 20 2.82 18.29 -6.86
C LEU A 20 4.24 17.74 -7.12
N ASP A 21 4.58 17.52 -8.39
CA ASP A 21 5.76 16.75 -8.82
C ASP A 21 6.89 17.61 -9.42
N PHE A 22 7.34 18.63 -8.68
CA PHE A 22 8.42 19.52 -9.12
C PHE A 22 9.37 19.97 -8.01
N LEU A 23 9.14 19.54 -6.76
CA LEU A 23 9.91 20.04 -5.61
C LEU A 23 11.40 19.73 -5.69
N GLY A 24 11.78 18.64 -6.36
CA GLY A 24 13.18 18.25 -6.56
C GLY A 24 13.96 19.16 -7.50
N PHE A 25 13.30 20.09 -8.19
CA PHE A 25 13.97 21.10 -9.01
C PHE A 25 14.40 22.34 -8.20
N PHE A 26 13.95 22.50 -6.96
CA PHE A 26 14.38 23.60 -6.10
C PHE A 26 15.72 23.31 -5.44
N VAL A 27 16.79 23.42 -6.21
CA VAL A 27 18.17 23.19 -5.76
C VAL A 27 19.02 24.41 -6.09
N ALA A 28 19.79 24.89 -5.11
CA ALA A 28 20.79 25.92 -5.36
C ALA A 28 21.95 25.34 -6.19
N THR A 29 22.33 26.05 -7.23
CA THR A 29 23.50 25.78 -8.07
C THR A 29 24.59 26.81 -7.79
N ASP A 30 25.78 26.62 -8.36
CA ASP A 30 26.90 27.57 -8.26
C ASP A 30 26.58 28.96 -8.82
N THR A 31 25.54 29.05 -9.67
CA THR A 31 25.06 30.30 -10.27
C THR A 31 23.85 30.89 -9.54
N THR A 32 23.35 30.25 -8.49
CA THR A 32 22.21 30.75 -7.73
C THR A 32 22.66 31.90 -6.83
N ALA A 33 22.08 33.09 -7.05
CA ALA A 33 22.23 34.23 -6.14
C ALA A 33 21.48 33.95 -4.83
N LEU A 34 22.21 33.91 -3.71
CA LEU A 34 21.71 33.56 -2.38
C LEU A 34 21.66 34.80 -1.47
N GLU A 35 21.08 35.88 -1.98
CA GLU A 35 20.91 37.15 -1.28
C GLU A 35 19.45 37.63 -1.28
N VAL A 36 19.07 38.34 -0.22
CA VAL A 36 17.79 39.06 -0.13
C VAL A 36 17.93 40.38 -0.88
N ALA A 37 17.83 40.33 -2.21
CA ALA A 37 17.98 41.46 -3.11
C ALA A 37 17.11 41.29 -4.37
N ASP A 38 16.85 42.39 -5.09
CA ASP A 38 16.10 42.41 -6.36
C ASP A 38 14.70 41.76 -6.30
N GLY A 39 14.00 41.95 -5.18
CA GLY A 39 12.66 41.39 -4.97
C GLY A 39 12.63 39.94 -4.46
N ARG A 40 13.78 39.34 -4.12
CA ARG A 40 13.84 38.06 -3.40
C ARG A 40 13.58 38.27 -1.90
N ASP A 41 12.59 37.56 -1.36
CA ASP A 41 12.27 37.59 0.07
C ASP A 41 13.22 36.72 0.93
N TYR A 42 13.90 35.75 0.31
CA TYR A 42 14.77 34.79 0.99
C TYR A 42 16.07 34.56 0.22
N ALA A 43 17.19 34.54 0.96
CA ALA A 43 18.50 34.11 0.47
C ALA A 43 18.61 32.58 0.31
N SER A 44 17.75 31.81 0.98
CA SER A 44 17.81 30.34 1.00
C SER A 44 16.69 29.75 0.14
N VAL A 45 17.07 28.93 -0.85
CA VAL A 45 16.12 28.16 -1.68
C VAL A 45 15.20 27.30 -0.80
N SER A 46 15.74 26.59 0.18
CA SER A 46 14.94 25.75 1.09
C SER A 46 13.88 26.56 1.87
N ARG A 47 14.24 27.75 2.38
CA ARG A 47 13.29 28.61 3.10
C ARG A 47 12.25 29.22 2.15
N ALA A 48 12.66 29.60 0.94
CA ALA A 48 11.74 30.08 -0.08
C ALA A 48 10.73 28.99 -0.48
N THR A 49 11.19 27.75 -0.69
CA THR A 49 10.33 26.61 -0.99
C THR A 49 9.39 26.28 0.18
N ASP A 50 9.87 26.29 1.42
CA ASP A 50 9.04 26.12 2.62
C ASP A 50 7.92 27.16 2.68
N ARG A 51 8.27 28.44 2.44
CA ARG A 51 7.30 29.53 2.40
C ARG A 51 6.28 29.34 1.27
N LEU A 52 6.74 29.07 0.05
CA LEU A 52 5.89 28.84 -1.11
C LEU A 52 4.88 27.73 -0.84
N MET A 53 5.34 26.57 -0.36
CA MET A 53 4.47 25.43 -0.10
C MET A 53 3.51 25.68 1.06
N THR A 54 3.93 26.43 2.08
CA THR A 54 3.04 26.89 3.15
C THR A 54 1.90 27.73 2.59
N ASP A 55 2.22 28.70 1.75
CA ASP A 55 1.23 29.63 1.19
C ASP A 55 0.31 28.93 0.18
N VAL A 56 0.82 28.01 -0.64
CA VAL A 56 0.00 27.14 -1.50
C VAL A 56 -1.04 26.41 -0.66
N LEU A 57 -0.63 25.73 0.41
CA LEU A 57 -1.54 24.95 1.25
C LEU A 57 -2.55 25.83 1.99
N VAL A 58 -2.14 27.01 2.47
CA VAL A 58 -3.05 27.97 3.11
C VAL A 58 -4.14 28.41 2.13
N GLU A 59 -3.79 28.77 0.89
CA GLU A 59 -4.79 29.18 -0.09
C GLU A 59 -5.70 28.03 -0.53
N LEU A 60 -5.16 26.83 -0.76
CA LEU A 60 -5.97 25.67 -1.13
C LEU A 60 -6.95 25.27 -0.02
N ARG A 61 -6.53 25.33 1.26
CA ARG A 61 -7.39 25.02 2.41
C ARG A 61 -8.51 26.02 2.65
N LYS A 62 -8.38 27.27 2.15
CA LYS A 62 -9.51 28.22 2.15
C LYS A 62 -10.63 27.77 1.22
N VAL A 63 -10.30 27.00 0.18
CA VAL A 63 -11.27 26.47 -0.78
C VAL A 63 -11.79 25.10 -0.34
N LYS A 64 -10.88 24.13 -0.10
CA LYS A 64 -11.20 22.78 0.39
C LYS A 64 -10.35 22.49 1.65
N PRO A 65 -10.91 22.55 2.88
CA PRO A 65 -10.15 22.33 4.12
C PRO A 65 -9.40 20.99 4.16
N ASP A 66 -10.00 19.96 3.56
CA ASP A 66 -9.47 18.60 3.48
C ASP A 66 -8.74 18.31 2.15
N VAL A 67 -8.23 19.35 1.47
CA VAL A 67 -7.51 19.20 0.19
C VAL A 67 -6.44 18.12 0.27
N MET A 68 -6.44 17.24 -0.72
CA MET A 68 -5.50 16.13 -0.80
C MET A 68 -4.23 16.58 -1.52
N ILE A 69 -3.06 16.37 -0.92
CA ILE A 69 -1.77 16.68 -1.54
C ILE A 69 -0.88 15.46 -1.49
N GLU A 70 -0.60 14.91 -2.68
CA GLU A 70 0.28 13.77 -2.86
C GLU A 70 1.72 14.23 -3.12
N PHE A 71 2.64 13.63 -2.38
CA PHE A 71 4.06 13.62 -2.72
C PHE A 71 4.55 12.19 -2.90
N ARG A 72 5.46 12.00 -3.85
CA ARG A 72 6.17 10.73 -4.04
C ARG A 72 7.52 10.73 -3.36
N GLN A 73 8.07 9.55 -3.11
CA GLN A 73 9.48 9.44 -2.75
C GLN A 73 10.37 10.08 -3.82
N ASN A 74 11.39 10.86 -3.45
CA ASN A 74 11.96 10.96 -2.10
C ASN A 74 11.44 12.13 -1.21
N TYR A 75 10.33 12.79 -1.57
CA TYR A 75 9.77 13.92 -0.81
C TYR A 75 8.94 13.49 0.41
N ILE A 76 9.53 12.68 1.29
CA ILE A 76 8.80 11.99 2.38
C ILE A 76 9.38 12.24 3.77
N GLY A 77 10.28 13.23 3.90
CA GLY A 77 10.81 13.62 5.21
C GLY A 77 9.69 14.14 6.14
N PRO A 78 9.86 14.11 7.48
CA PRO A 78 8.81 14.50 8.43
C PRO A 78 8.24 15.91 8.18
N LEU A 79 9.07 16.85 7.70
CA LEU A 79 8.65 18.21 7.34
C LEU A 79 7.59 18.23 6.23
N MET A 80 7.61 17.25 5.33
CA MET A 80 6.68 17.17 4.20
C MET A 80 5.23 16.98 4.65
N ARG A 81 4.99 16.48 5.87
CA ARG A 81 3.65 16.38 6.47
C ARG A 81 3.00 17.73 6.76
N LYS A 82 3.78 18.82 6.72
CA LYS A 82 3.24 20.20 6.73
C LYS A 82 2.46 20.51 5.44
N TYR A 83 2.85 19.87 4.33
CA TYR A 83 2.37 20.17 2.98
C TYR A 83 1.55 19.05 2.36
N GLY A 84 1.85 17.80 2.68
CA GLY A 84 1.24 16.61 2.10
C GLY A 84 0.54 15.76 3.15
N ASN A 85 -0.56 15.14 2.75
CA ASN A 85 -1.32 14.18 3.55
C ASN A 85 -1.39 12.79 2.91
N MET A 86 -0.81 12.63 1.71
CA MET A 86 -0.65 11.36 1.01
C MET A 86 0.80 11.20 0.56
N PHE A 87 1.45 10.10 0.94
CA PHE A 87 2.80 9.77 0.52
C PHE A 87 2.80 8.54 -0.35
N ARG A 88 3.15 8.74 -1.60
CA ARG A 88 3.33 7.67 -2.57
C ARG A 88 4.72 7.07 -2.42
N ALA A 89 4.85 5.81 -2.84
CA ALA A 89 6.13 5.18 -3.13
C ALA A 89 6.95 5.97 -4.18
N GLY A 90 7.87 5.29 -4.86
CA GLY A 90 8.72 5.90 -5.89
C GLY A 90 8.04 6.05 -7.26
N ASP A 91 8.86 6.06 -8.30
CA ASP A 91 8.44 5.68 -9.64
C ASP A 91 8.94 4.25 -9.86
N SER A 92 8.04 3.30 -9.66
CA SER A 92 8.31 1.86 -9.60
C SER A 92 7.29 1.07 -10.45
N PRO A 93 6.89 1.54 -11.66
CA PRO A 93 5.91 0.84 -12.46
C PRO A 93 6.46 -0.54 -12.84
N ASN A 94 5.64 -1.58 -12.68
CA ASN A 94 6.03 -2.98 -12.92
C ASN A 94 7.19 -3.50 -12.03
N ALA A 95 7.61 -2.75 -11.00
CA ALA A 95 8.63 -3.16 -10.04
C ALA A 95 7.99 -3.55 -8.70
N ALA A 96 7.25 -4.67 -8.69
CA ALA A 96 6.42 -5.11 -7.56
C ALA A 96 7.16 -5.09 -6.21
N VAL A 97 8.39 -5.64 -6.16
CA VAL A 97 9.18 -5.72 -4.93
C VAL A 97 9.59 -4.32 -4.44
N ASP A 98 9.99 -3.42 -5.35
CA ASP A 98 10.36 -2.05 -4.98
C ASP A 98 9.14 -1.27 -4.46
N ASN A 99 7.98 -1.43 -5.09
CA ASN A 99 6.73 -0.84 -4.63
C ASN A 99 6.34 -1.35 -3.23
N ARG A 100 6.45 -2.67 -2.97
CA ARG A 100 6.26 -3.26 -1.64
C ARG A 100 7.20 -2.65 -0.61
N VAL A 101 8.51 -2.70 -0.86
CA VAL A 101 9.51 -2.23 0.12
C VAL A 101 9.27 -0.76 0.46
N ARG A 102 9.09 0.09 -0.54
CA ARG A 102 8.86 1.52 -0.36
C ARG A 102 7.59 1.85 0.39
N THR A 103 6.48 1.16 0.08
CA THR A 103 5.21 1.36 0.78
C THR A 103 5.28 0.86 2.21
N ILE A 104 5.92 -0.28 2.48
CA ILE A 104 6.11 -0.79 3.85
C ILE A 104 7.00 0.15 4.66
N ASP A 105 8.13 0.61 4.11
CA ASP A 105 9.00 1.58 4.77
C ASP A 105 8.23 2.86 5.13
N LEU A 106 7.43 3.37 4.19
CA LEU A 106 6.57 4.53 4.43
C LEU A 106 5.54 4.27 5.52
N ARG A 107 4.85 3.12 5.51
CA ARG A 107 3.86 2.76 6.52
C ARG A 107 4.46 2.66 7.92
N LEU A 108 5.70 2.19 8.04
CA LEU A 108 6.41 2.08 9.32
C LEU A 108 6.83 3.44 9.88
N LEU A 109 7.04 4.45 9.02
CA LEU A 109 7.62 5.75 9.39
C LEU A 109 6.62 6.93 9.38
N SER A 110 5.50 6.82 8.66
CA SER A 110 4.64 7.97 8.34
C SER A 110 3.45 8.16 9.28
N GLY A 111 3.34 7.35 10.35
CA GLY A 111 2.25 7.42 11.31
C GLY A 111 0.88 7.27 10.64
N SER A 112 -0.01 8.24 10.83
CA SER A 112 -1.36 8.27 10.25
C SER A 112 -1.44 8.84 8.83
N THR A 113 -0.31 9.07 8.16
CA THR A 113 -0.31 9.61 6.78
C THR A 113 -0.73 8.51 5.81
N ALA A 114 -1.62 8.81 4.87
CA ALA A 114 -2.02 7.84 3.86
C ALA A 114 -0.82 7.48 2.99
N VAL A 115 -0.55 6.17 2.83
CA VAL A 115 0.55 5.68 2.00
C VAL A 115 -0.02 5.07 0.74
N HIS A 116 0.37 5.61 -0.41
CA HIS A 116 -0.07 5.16 -1.72
C HIS A 116 1.01 4.30 -2.38
N SER A 117 0.60 3.25 -3.07
CA SER A 117 1.51 2.53 -3.97
C SER A 117 1.95 3.44 -5.10
N ASP A 118 3.08 3.16 -5.75
CA ASP A 118 3.21 3.66 -7.11
C ASP A 118 2.21 2.94 -8.02
N MET A 119 1.92 3.52 -9.18
CA MET A 119 1.04 2.90 -10.13
C MET A 119 1.55 1.52 -10.56
N PHE A 120 0.78 0.47 -10.27
CA PHE A 120 1.13 -0.87 -10.72
C PHE A 120 0.52 -1.17 -12.09
N MET A 121 1.25 -1.95 -12.87
CA MET A 121 0.93 -2.36 -14.24
C MET A 121 1.61 -3.70 -14.54
N TRP A 122 1.16 -4.37 -15.60
CA TRP A 122 1.70 -5.64 -16.08
C TRP A 122 1.49 -5.74 -17.60
N HIS A 123 2.14 -6.72 -18.23
CA HIS A 123 1.89 -7.03 -19.62
C HIS A 123 0.61 -7.85 -19.76
N TYR A 124 -0.24 -7.57 -20.76
CA TYR A 124 -1.56 -8.18 -20.88
C TYR A 124 -1.54 -9.68 -21.18
N ASP A 125 -0.43 -10.18 -21.75
CA ASP A 125 -0.22 -11.62 -21.98
C ASP A 125 0.31 -12.39 -20.75
N GLU A 126 0.58 -11.71 -19.63
CA GLU A 126 0.97 -12.41 -18.40
C GLU A 126 -0.19 -13.29 -17.91
N PRO A 127 0.08 -14.49 -17.38
CA PRO A 127 -0.90 -15.24 -16.61
C PRO A 127 -1.49 -14.40 -15.47
N VAL A 128 -2.78 -14.56 -15.21
CA VAL A 128 -3.52 -13.77 -14.21
C VAL A 128 -2.89 -13.86 -12.81
N GLU A 129 -2.32 -15.00 -12.45
CA GLU A 129 -1.61 -15.20 -11.19
C GLU A 129 -0.41 -14.25 -11.07
N LYS A 130 0.34 -14.03 -12.16
CA LYS A 130 1.49 -13.12 -12.16
C LYS A 130 1.07 -11.66 -12.21
N ALA A 131 0.01 -11.35 -12.96
CA ALA A 131 -0.59 -10.02 -12.94
C ALA A 131 -1.05 -9.64 -11.52
N ALA A 132 -1.70 -10.57 -10.82
CA ALA A 132 -2.14 -10.39 -9.44
C ALA A 132 -0.99 -10.13 -8.45
N LEU A 133 0.23 -10.66 -8.68
CA LEU A 133 1.38 -10.38 -7.82
C LEU A 133 1.72 -8.88 -7.76
N GLN A 134 1.47 -8.12 -8.83
CA GLN A 134 1.66 -6.67 -8.83
C GLN A 134 0.73 -6.00 -7.81
N PHE A 135 -0.53 -6.42 -7.76
CA PHE A 135 -1.50 -5.96 -6.76
C PHE A 135 -1.11 -6.42 -5.35
N LEU A 136 -0.77 -7.70 -5.18
CA LEU A 136 -0.48 -8.26 -3.86
C LEU A 136 0.75 -7.63 -3.18
N ASN A 137 1.71 -7.15 -3.95
CA ASN A 137 2.86 -6.41 -3.43
C ASN A 137 2.49 -5.02 -2.87
N ILE A 138 1.33 -4.47 -3.21
CA ILE A 138 0.86 -3.17 -2.72
C ILE A 138 -0.25 -3.27 -1.68
N LEU A 139 -0.59 -4.48 -1.24
CA LEU A 139 -1.78 -4.78 -0.44
C LEU A 139 -1.94 -3.91 0.83
N PHE A 140 -0.82 -3.52 1.45
CA PHE A 140 -0.78 -2.66 2.65
C PHE A 140 -0.57 -1.18 2.31
N SER A 141 -1.10 -0.71 1.18
CA SER A 141 -1.10 0.69 0.78
C SER A 141 -2.39 1.02 0.03
N VAL A 142 -2.64 2.29 -0.29
CA VAL A 142 -3.73 2.69 -1.19
C VAL A 142 -3.34 2.30 -2.63
N PRO A 143 -4.10 1.42 -3.31
CA PRO A 143 -3.75 0.94 -4.65
C PRO A 143 -3.87 2.04 -5.70
N GLN A 144 -2.88 2.14 -6.59
CA GLN A 144 -2.95 2.96 -7.80
C GLN A 144 -2.74 2.07 -9.03
N LEU A 145 -3.72 1.98 -9.93
CA LEU A 145 -3.68 1.10 -11.10
C LEU A 145 -3.39 1.90 -12.38
N SER A 146 -2.47 1.44 -13.22
CA SER A 146 -2.13 2.09 -14.51
C SER A 146 -2.14 1.10 -15.67
N VAL A 147 -3.29 0.51 -15.93
CA VAL A 147 -3.59 -0.24 -17.17
C VAL A 147 -4.81 0.37 -17.85
N ARG A 148 -4.95 0.15 -19.15
CA ARG A 148 -6.18 0.51 -19.87
C ARG A 148 -7.23 -0.54 -19.55
N LEU A 149 -8.16 -0.21 -18.64
CA LEU A 149 -9.19 -1.15 -18.19
C LEU A 149 -10.05 -1.71 -19.32
N GLU A 150 -10.19 -1.01 -20.44
CA GLU A 150 -10.92 -1.49 -21.62
C GLU A 150 -10.17 -2.58 -22.41
N ASP A 151 -8.84 -2.60 -22.32
CA ASP A 151 -7.97 -3.47 -23.13
C ASP A 151 -7.45 -4.71 -22.38
N ILE A 152 -7.59 -4.76 -21.05
CA ILE A 152 -7.15 -5.92 -20.27
C ILE A 152 -8.04 -7.15 -20.53
N PRO A 153 -7.46 -8.37 -20.55
CA PRO A 153 -8.21 -9.62 -20.58
C PRO A 153 -9.31 -9.74 -19.51
N ASP A 154 -10.34 -10.54 -19.78
CA ASP A 154 -11.51 -10.70 -18.90
C ASP A 154 -11.16 -11.31 -17.53
N ASP A 155 -10.18 -12.19 -17.46
CA ASP A 155 -9.66 -12.75 -16.21
C ASP A 155 -8.85 -11.70 -15.43
N HIS A 156 -8.08 -10.85 -16.09
CA HIS A 156 -7.39 -9.71 -15.48
C HIS A 156 -8.40 -8.69 -14.91
N ARG A 157 -9.49 -8.42 -15.63
CA ARG A 157 -10.58 -7.56 -15.14
C ARG A 157 -11.23 -8.15 -13.89
N GLN A 158 -11.51 -9.46 -13.89
CA GLN A 158 -12.05 -10.16 -12.73
C GLN A 158 -11.09 -10.13 -11.53
N MET A 159 -9.79 -10.34 -11.76
CA MET A 159 -8.74 -10.24 -10.74
C MET A 159 -8.68 -8.85 -10.12
N VAL A 160 -8.67 -7.78 -10.94
CA VAL A 160 -8.71 -6.39 -10.46
C VAL A 160 -9.97 -6.16 -9.64
N SER A 161 -11.14 -6.58 -10.13
CA SER A 161 -12.39 -6.41 -9.39
C SER A 161 -12.37 -7.15 -8.06
N HIS A 162 -11.84 -8.37 -8.02
CA HIS A 162 -11.75 -9.17 -6.80
C HIS A 162 -10.84 -8.48 -5.77
N TYR A 163 -9.62 -8.12 -6.16
CA TYR A 163 -8.65 -7.56 -5.21
C TYR A 163 -8.97 -6.14 -4.79
N THR A 164 -9.58 -5.32 -5.66
CA THR A 164 -10.11 -4.00 -5.25
C THR A 164 -11.26 -4.14 -4.26
N ALA A 165 -12.18 -5.09 -4.47
CA ALA A 165 -13.26 -5.36 -3.53
C ALA A 165 -12.70 -5.85 -2.18
N TYR A 166 -11.80 -6.84 -2.22
CA TYR A 166 -11.11 -7.35 -1.03
C TYR A 166 -10.41 -6.21 -0.26
N TRP A 167 -9.60 -5.41 -0.95
CA TRP A 167 -8.91 -4.29 -0.31
C TRP A 167 -9.88 -3.32 0.35
N ARG A 168 -10.97 -2.95 -0.35
CA ARG A 168 -11.99 -2.01 0.18
C ARG A 168 -12.69 -2.57 1.41
N ASP A 169 -13.05 -3.85 1.38
CA ASP A 169 -13.80 -4.53 2.43
C ASP A 169 -12.92 -4.81 3.67
N HIS A 170 -11.60 -4.82 3.49
CA HIS A 170 -10.61 -5.06 4.54
C HIS A 170 -9.71 -3.83 4.86
N ARG A 171 -10.06 -2.64 4.34
CA ARG A 171 -9.19 -1.45 4.42
C ARG A 171 -8.86 -1.02 5.84
N GLU A 172 -9.78 -1.18 6.78
CA GLU A 172 -9.57 -0.83 8.19
C GLU A 172 -8.44 -1.68 8.79
N THR A 173 -8.45 -2.99 8.55
CA THR A 173 -7.35 -3.87 8.97
C THR A 173 -6.06 -3.58 8.19
N LEU A 174 -6.14 -3.37 6.87
CA LEU A 174 -4.97 -3.18 6.00
C LEU A 174 -4.25 -1.84 6.25
N LEU A 175 -5.00 -0.76 6.50
CA LEU A 175 -4.48 0.61 6.62
C LEU A 175 -4.34 1.08 8.07
N ASP A 176 -5.32 0.78 8.91
CA ASP A 176 -5.39 1.29 10.29
C ASP A 176 -4.98 0.25 11.33
N GLY A 177 -4.95 -1.03 10.94
CA GLY A 177 -4.44 -2.12 11.76
C GLY A 177 -2.94 -1.98 12.07
N ARG A 178 -2.52 -2.62 13.16
CA ARG A 178 -1.10 -2.73 13.54
C ARG A 178 -0.35 -3.51 12.47
N LEU A 179 0.54 -2.83 11.75
CA LEU A 179 1.41 -3.42 10.74
C LEU A 179 2.69 -3.99 11.38
N THR A 180 3.03 -5.23 11.05
CA THR A 180 4.30 -5.89 11.38
C THR A 180 4.93 -6.40 10.10
N ALA A 181 6.14 -5.94 9.77
CA ALA A 181 6.90 -6.43 8.62
C ALA A 181 8.16 -7.15 9.13
N ARG A 182 8.31 -8.44 8.78
CA ARG A 182 9.42 -9.27 9.27
C ARG A 182 10.59 -9.26 8.28
N SER A 183 11.81 -9.46 8.79
CA SER A 183 13.01 -9.64 7.97
C SER A 183 13.27 -8.50 6.97
N PRO A 184 13.53 -7.26 7.42
CA PRO A 184 13.82 -6.11 6.55
C PRO A 184 14.97 -6.38 5.57
N MET A 185 16.01 -7.11 6.02
CA MET A 185 17.14 -7.50 5.18
C MET A 185 16.76 -8.41 4.00
N ALA A 186 15.57 -9.02 4.04
CA ALA A 186 15.02 -9.87 2.99
C ALA A 186 13.85 -9.18 2.24
N ASN A 187 13.76 -7.85 2.30
CA ASN A 187 12.71 -7.07 1.65
C ASN A 187 11.29 -7.43 2.10
N TYR A 188 11.11 -7.71 3.40
CA TYR A 188 9.81 -7.98 4.01
C TYR A 188 9.05 -9.19 3.40
N PRO A 189 9.60 -10.42 3.48
CA PRO A 189 8.98 -11.62 2.91
C PRO A 189 7.67 -12.03 3.60
N LEU A 190 7.38 -11.48 4.79
CA LEU A 190 6.16 -11.73 5.53
C LEU A 190 5.69 -10.41 6.16
N VAL A 191 4.49 -9.97 5.79
CA VAL A 191 3.87 -8.76 6.31
C VAL A 191 2.52 -9.11 6.91
N THR A 192 2.22 -8.56 8.07
CA THR A 192 0.99 -8.81 8.82
C THR A 192 0.34 -7.50 9.20
N ALA A 193 -0.96 -7.37 8.97
CA ALA A 193 -1.78 -6.31 9.56
C ALA A 193 -2.84 -6.93 10.48
N ARG A 194 -2.99 -6.38 11.68
CA ARG A 194 -3.94 -6.86 12.69
C ARG A 194 -4.78 -5.72 13.24
N GLY A 195 -6.10 -5.89 13.21
CA GLY A 195 -7.07 -4.89 13.66
C GLY A 195 -8.50 -5.35 13.40
N SER A 196 -9.45 -4.85 14.19
CA SER A 196 -10.89 -5.08 13.98
C SER A 196 -11.27 -6.58 14.00
N GLY A 197 -10.68 -7.35 14.92
CA GLY A 197 -10.90 -8.80 15.07
C GLY A 197 -10.34 -9.67 13.94
N LYS A 198 -9.54 -9.08 13.04
CA LYS A 198 -9.00 -9.72 11.84
C LYS A 198 -7.47 -9.63 11.80
N THR A 199 -6.85 -10.68 11.26
CA THR A 199 -5.41 -10.70 10.95
C THR A 199 -5.22 -11.04 9.48
N ILE A 200 -4.52 -10.19 8.73
CA ILE A 200 -4.20 -10.41 7.31
C ILE A 200 -2.69 -10.59 7.21
N VAL A 201 -2.25 -11.74 6.70
CA VAL A 201 -0.84 -12.08 6.50
C VAL A 201 -0.58 -12.26 5.02
N ALA A 202 0.33 -11.47 4.45
CA ALA A 202 0.81 -11.69 3.09
C ALA A 202 2.16 -12.40 3.12
N VAL A 203 2.25 -13.50 2.38
CA VAL A 203 3.41 -14.39 2.30
C VAL A 203 4.06 -14.22 0.93
N TYR A 204 5.23 -13.58 0.89
CA TYR A 204 5.94 -13.25 -0.35
C TYR A 204 7.09 -14.22 -0.67
N GLU A 205 7.48 -15.07 0.29
CA GLU A 205 8.51 -16.11 0.13
C GLU A 205 8.11 -17.38 0.91
N ASP A 206 8.77 -18.51 0.65
CA ASP A 206 8.52 -19.78 1.34
C ASP A 206 8.97 -19.72 2.81
N MET A 207 8.09 -19.15 3.64
CA MET A 207 8.27 -18.92 5.07
C MET A 207 7.24 -19.70 5.89
N VAL A 208 7.61 -20.03 7.13
CA VAL A 208 6.66 -20.53 8.14
C VAL A 208 5.91 -19.34 8.75
N VAL A 209 4.59 -19.36 8.63
CA VAL A 209 3.69 -18.33 9.17
C VAL A 209 3.37 -18.65 10.63
N ARG A 210 3.69 -17.71 11.51
CA ARG A 210 3.35 -17.77 12.93
C ARG A 210 2.15 -16.87 13.21
N LEU A 211 1.10 -17.43 13.78
CA LEU A 211 -0.09 -16.69 14.17
C LEU A 211 0.04 -16.32 15.63
N ASP A 212 0.34 -15.06 15.94
CA ASP A 212 0.52 -14.64 17.33
C ASP A 212 -0.84 -14.77 18.07
N GLY A 213 -0.97 -15.80 18.92
CA GLY A 213 -2.21 -16.32 19.53
C GLY A 213 -2.88 -15.45 20.60
N GLY A 214 -2.94 -14.13 20.42
CA GLY A 214 -3.77 -13.28 21.28
C GLY A 214 -5.26 -13.54 21.06
N GLU A 215 -6.07 -13.42 22.13
CA GLU A 215 -7.52 -13.73 22.22
C GLU A 215 -8.40 -13.06 21.13
N ASP A 216 -7.88 -12.04 20.44
CA ASP A 216 -8.55 -11.30 19.35
C ASP A 216 -8.35 -11.87 17.92
N THR A 217 -7.78 -13.06 17.72
CA THR A 217 -7.71 -13.67 16.38
C THR A 217 -9.01 -14.39 16.01
N GLY A 218 -10.05 -13.62 15.66
CA GLY A 218 -11.32 -14.16 15.17
C GLY A 218 -11.18 -14.78 13.77
N GLU A 219 -10.71 -13.98 12.81
CA GLU A 219 -10.60 -14.35 11.40
C GLU A 219 -9.17 -14.07 10.89
N VAL A 220 -8.56 -15.05 10.21
CA VAL A 220 -7.19 -14.97 9.69
C VAL A 220 -7.20 -15.16 8.18
N HIS A 221 -6.62 -14.21 7.45
CA HIS A 221 -6.46 -14.28 6.01
C HIS A 221 -4.98 -14.50 5.68
N LEU A 222 -4.68 -15.56 4.94
CA LEU A 222 -3.35 -15.86 4.42
C LEU A 222 -3.33 -15.60 2.93
N VAL A 223 -2.68 -14.52 2.51
CA VAL A 223 -2.55 -14.12 1.11
C VAL A 223 -1.27 -14.73 0.55
N ASN A 224 -1.40 -15.56 -0.49
CA ASN A 224 -0.27 -16.21 -1.15
C ASN A 224 0.33 -15.28 -2.21
N ALA A 225 1.23 -14.38 -1.83
CA ALA A 225 1.84 -13.40 -2.71
C ALA A 225 3.15 -13.91 -3.35
N LYS A 226 3.19 -15.20 -3.71
CA LYS A 226 4.34 -15.89 -4.33
C LYS A 226 3.87 -16.93 -5.35
N ALA A 227 4.82 -17.44 -6.13
CA ALA A 227 4.56 -18.40 -7.22
C ALA A 227 4.34 -19.84 -6.74
N SER A 228 4.78 -20.22 -5.55
CA SER A 228 4.59 -21.56 -4.99
C SER A 228 3.27 -21.64 -4.20
N SER A 229 2.56 -22.76 -4.29
CA SER A 229 1.22 -22.89 -3.70
C SER A 229 1.19 -23.26 -2.21
N ARG A 230 2.32 -23.67 -1.64
CA ARG A 230 2.37 -24.18 -0.27
C ARG A 230 2.55 -23.04 0.73
N ILE A 231 1.63 -22.89 1.69
CA ILE A 231 1.83 -22.06 2.88
C ILE A 231 1.93 -22.97 4.10
N VAL A 232 2.94 -22.78 4.94
CA VAL A 232 3.12 -23.56 6.16
C VAL A 232 2.77 -22.69 7.37
N LEU A 233 1.82 -23.15 8.16
CA LEU A 233 1.44 -22.54 9.43
C LEU A 233 2.18 -23.24 10.58
N ASP A 234 2.65 -22.44 11.53
CA ASP A 234 3.23 -22.92 12.79
C ASP A 234 2.11 -23.30 13.77
N GLY A 235 1.99 -24.59 14.05
CA GLY A 235 0.97 -25.13 14.95
C GLY A 235 1.21 -24.83 16.42
N GLU A 236 2.40 -24.36 16.82
CA GLU A 236 2.68 -24.02 18.22
C GLU A 236 2.04 -22.69 18.65
N THR A 237 1.75 -21.82 17.69
CA THR A 237 1.38 -20.43 17.96
C THR A 237 -0.12 -20.21 18.11
N THR A 238 -0.93 -21.19 17.73
CA THR A 238 -2.39 -21.19 17.87
C THR A 238 -2.90 -22.63 18.02
N SER A 239 -4.03 -22.81 18.70
CA SER A 239 -4.68 -24.11 18.88
C SER A 239 -6.11 -24.16 18.38
N GLY A 240 -6.61 -25.37 18.12
CA GLY A 240 -8.03 -25.67 17.89
C GLY A 240 -8.40 -25.96 16.44
N ALA A 241 -9.71 -26.16 16.22
CA ALA A 241 -10.28 -26.46 14.91
C ALA A 241 -10.60 -25.18 14.12
N TRP A 242 -10.21 -25.15 12.85
CA TRP A 242 -10.39 -24.02 11.95
C TRP A 242 -11.06 -24.46 10.66
N ASP A 243 -12.09 -23.73 10.25
CA ASP A 243 -12.62 -23.83 8.89
C ASP A 243 -11.75 -22.99 7.96
N VAL A 244 -11.29 -23.62 6.88
CA VAL A 244 -10.41 -23.00 5.88
C VAL A 244 -11.10 -22.98 4.54
N THR A 245 -11.27 -21.79 3.97
CA THR A 245 -11.74 -21.58 2.60
C THR A 245 -10.61 -21.03 1.75
N VAL A 246 -10.29 -21.68 0.64
CA VAL A 246 -9.24 -21.24 -0.29
C VAL A 246 -9.88 -20.64 -1.53
N LEU A 247 -9.43 -19.45 -1.92
CA LEU A 247 -9.84 -18.74 -3.13
C LEU A 247 -8.67 -18.66 -4.12
N ASP A 248 -8.98 -18.71 -5.41
CA ASP A 248 -8.05 -18.40 -6.50
C ASP A 248 -7.88 -16.87 -6.68
N PRO A 249 -6.98 -16.39 -7.56
CA PRO A 249 -6.79 -14.95 -7.81
C PRO A 249 -8.02 -14.21 -8.34
N LEU A 250 -9.03 -14.94 -8.82
CA LEU A 250 -10.28 -14.41 -9.35
C LEU A 250 -11.38 -14.37 -8.28
N GLY A 251 -11.07 -14.81 -7.05
CA GLY A 251 -12.01 -14.88 -5.94
C GLY A 251 -12.91 -16.12 -5.95
N ARG A 252 -12.62 -17.12 -6.79
CA ARG A 252 -13.43 -18.34 -6.87
C ARG A 252 -12.95 -19.35 -5.85
N ARG A 253 -13.88 -20.03 -5.17
CA ARG A 253 -13.55 -21.05 -4.18
C ARG A 253 -12.92 -22.27 -4.84
N VAL A 254 -11.70 -22.61 -4.43
CA VAL A 254 -10.95 -23.79 -4.87
C VAL A 254 -11.15 -24.96 -3.92
N SER A 255 -11.15 -24.70 -2.61
CA SER A 255 -11.35 -25.74 -1.60
C SER A 255 -11.98 -25.19 -0.32
N SER A 256 -12.53 -26.10 0.48
CA SER A 256 -13.04 -25.85 1.81
C SER A 256 -12.72 -27.08 2.66
N GLN A 257 -12.06 -26.89 3.80
CA GLN A 257 -11.67 -28.00 4.67
C GLN A 257 -11.57 -27.53 6.12
N GLN A 258 -11.74 -28.45 7.06
CA GLN A 258 -11.40 -28.19 8.46
C GLN A 258 -9.95 -28.63 8.70
N ILE A 259 -9.19 -27.83 9.43
CA ILE A 259 -7.86 -28.18 9.91
C ILE A 259 -7.82 -28.12 11.43
N HIS A 260 -6.87 -28.84 12.02
CA HIS A 260 -6.56 -28.75 13.44
C HIS A 260 -5.12 -28.28 13.61
N LEU A 261 -4.92 -27.25 14.42
CA LEU A 261 -3.60 -26.71 14.74
C LEU A 261 -3.27 -27.14 16.16
N ASP A 262 -2.33 -28.08 16.32
CA ASP A 262 -1.94 -28.68 17.61
C ASP A 262 -0.42 -28.93 17.65
N ALA A 263 0.36 -27.86 17.79
CA ALA A 263 1.84 -27.84 17.81
C ALA A 263 2.53 -28.20 16.48
N ALA A 264 2.11 -29.25 15.77
CA ALA A 264 2.71 -29.64 14.51
C ALA A 264 2.42 -28.62 13.39
N PRO A 265 3.39 -28.31 12.51
CA PRO A 265 3.14 -27.44 11.36
C PRO A 265 2.11 -28.03 10.40
N VAL A 266 1.18 -27.19 9.92
CA VAL A 266 0.17 -27.57 8.94
C VAL A 266 0.47 -26.89 7.61
N ALA A 267 0.45 -27.65 6.52
CA ALA A 267 0.61 -27.12 5.17
C ALA A 267 -0.76 -26.93 4.51
N LEU A 268 -0.98 -25.72 3.97
CA LEU A 268 -2.12 -25.38 3.14
C LEU A 268 -1.69 -25.27 1.68
N ASN A 269 -2.52 -25.77 0.77
CA ASN A 269 -2.34 -25.56 -0.66
C ASN A 269 -3.23 -24.38 -1.10
N VAL A 270 -2.61 -23.21 -1.24
CA VAL A 270 -3.24 -21.96 -1.68
C VAL A 270 -2.66 -21.63 -3.05
N PRO A 271 -3.45 -21.50 -4.13
CA PRO A 271 -2.89 -21.26 -5.46
C PRO A 271 -2.04 -19.97 -5.48
N PRO A 272 -1.08 -19.85 -6.42
CA PRO A 272 -0.32 -18.61 -6.59
C PRO A 272 -1.25 -17.42 -6.72
N SER A 273 -0.98 -16.36 -5.97
CA SER A 273 -1.86 -15.18 -5.90
C SER A 273 -3.30 -15.49 -5.50
N GLY A 274 -3.54 -16.56 -4.75
CA GLY A 274 -4.80 -16.82 -4.06
C GLY A 274 -4.74 -16.41 -2.59
N LEU A 275 -5.81 -16.70 -1.86
CA LEU A 275 -5.85 -16.48 -0.41
C LEU A 275 -6.62 -17.59 0.31
N ALA A 276 -6.23 -17.87 1.55
CA ALA A 276 -6.96 -18.73 2.47
C ALA A 276 -7.59 -17.90 3.58
N VAL A 277 -8.89 -18.07 3.79
CA VAL A 277 -9.64 -17.51 4.92
C VAL A 277 -9.80 -18.61 5.97
N LEU A 278 -9.35 -18.33 7.19
CA LEU A 278 -9.42 -19.22 8.33
C LEU A 278 -10.31 -18.60 9.42
N THR A 279 -11.32 -19.34 9.84
CA THR A 279 -12.21 -18.95 10.95
C THR A 279 -12.22 -20.05 12.00
N ARG A 280 -12.15 -19.68 13.29
CA ARG A 280 -12.27 -20.66 14.37
C ARG A 280 -13.64 -21.33 14.30
N THR A 281 -13.65 -22.66 14.41
CA THR A 281 -14.90 -23.40 14.64
C THR A 281 -15.36 -23.03 16.05
N ARG A 282 -16.61 -22.56 16.20
CA ARG A 282 -17.19 -22.40 17.54
C ARG A 282 -17.66 -23.78 17.98
N ASP A 283 -17.12 -24.25 19.10
CA ASP A 283 -17.64 -25.42 19.82
C ASP A 283 -19.03 -25.13 20.41
#